data_AF-A0A921JQI3-F1
#
_entry.id   AF-A0A921JQI3-F1
#
_cell.length_a   1.000
_cell.length_b   1.000
_cell.length_c   1.000
_cell.angle_alpha   90.00
_cell.angle_beta   90.00
_cell.angle_gamma   90.00
#
_symmetry.space_group_name_H-M   'P 1'
#
loop_
_entity.id
_entity.type
_entity.pdbx_description
1 polymer ?
#
loop_
_entity_poly.entity_id
_entity_poly.type
_entity_poly.pdbx_seq_one_letter_code
_entity_poly.pdbx_strand_id
1 'polypeptide(L)' 'MPTLLLLSGWEIPIVLLVALLIFGGSRLAGLGKGMGRSIREFKEEVKGLPEDEPKRRDEVVDAEIVQPEIDRKPPADH' A
#
# COMPACT_ATOMS: atom_id res chain seq x y z
N MET A 1 -22.63 5.95 32.64
CA MET A 1 -21.30 6.59 32.44
C MET A 1 -20.82 6.25 31.04
N PRO A 2 -20.57 7.23 30.16
CA PRO A 2 -20.29 7.00 28.74
C PRO A 2 -18.83 6.55 28.48
N THR A 3 -18.25 5.77 29.38
CA THR A 3 -16.88 5.24 29.26
C THR A 3 -16.78 4.08 28.28
N LEU A 4 -17.90 3.51 27.82
CA LEU A 4 -17.95 2.44 26.81
C LEU A 4 -17.62 2.91 25.38
N LEU A 5 -17.62 4.22 25.09
CA LEU A 5 -17.18 4.75 23.80
C LEU A 5 -15.64 4.75 23.66
N LEU A 6 -14.90 4.63 24.78
CA LEU A 6 -13.44 4.69 24.85
C LEU A 6 -12.73 3.32 24.65
N LEU A 7 -13.47 2.27 24.30
CA LEU A 7 -12.89 0.95 23.98
C LEU A 7 -13.01 0.61 22.49
N SER A 8 -13.46 1.58 21.67
CA SER A 8 -13.76 1.36 20.26
C SER A 8 -12.55 1.62 19.35
N GLY A 9 -11.38 1.98 19.89
CA GLY A 9 -10.16 2.27 19.11
C GLY A 9 -10.10 3.71 18.60
N TRP A 10 -11.00 4.58 19.04
CA TRP A 10 -11.01 6.00 18.65
C TRP A 10 -9.96 6.83 19.42
N GLU A 11 -9.32 6.23 20.42
CA GLU A 11 -8.31 6.84 21.27
C GLU A 11 -7.01 7.04 20.48
N ILE A 12 -6.64 6.07 19.63
CA ILE A 12 -5.43 6.14 18.81
C ILE A 12 -5.43 7.37 17.89
N PRO A 13 -6.46 7.62 17.06
CA PRO A 13 -6.48 8.80 16.20
C PRO A 13 -6.56 10.11 17.00
N ILE A 14 -7.27 10.15 18.14
CA ILE A 14 -7.33 11.34 19.00
C ILE A 14 -5.95 11.66 19.60
N VAL A 15 -5.25 10.66 20.14
CA VAL A 15 -3.90 10.82 20.70
C VAL A 15 -2.93 11.22 19.59
N LEU A 16 -3.03 10.63 18.41
CA LEU A 16 -2.22 10.99 17.25
C LEU A 16 -2.45 12.46 16.84
N LEU A 17 -3.70 12.93 16.85
CA LEU A 17 -4.04 14.31 16.53
C LEU A 17 -3.47 15.30 17.55
N VAL A 18 -3.58 14.99 18.85
CA VAL A 18 -2.98 15.81 19.92
C VAL A 18 -1.46 15.81 19.84
N ALA A 19 -0.84 14.65 19.61
CA ALA A 19 0.60 14.55 19.39
C ALA A 19 1.03 15.38 18.16
N LEU A 20 0.24 15.36 17.08
CA LEU A 20 0.52 16.15 15.88
C LEU A 20 0.43 17.66 16.14
N LEU A 21 -0.44 18.11 17.05
CA LEU A 21 -0.53 19.52 17.44
C LEU A 21 0.70 19.97 18.25
N ILE A 22 1.20 19.12 19.16
CA ILE A 22 2.36 19.42 20.02
C ILE A 22 3.68 19.30 19.24
N PHE A 23 3.87 18.17 18.54
CA PHE A 23 5.09 17.89 17.80
C PHE A 23 5.09 18.52 16.40
N GLY A 24 3.92 18.82 15.83
CA GLY A 24 3.76 19.25 14.45
C GLY A 24 3.86 18.10 13.45
N GLY A 25 3.17 18.24 12.31
CA GLY A 25 3.28 17.29 11.19
C GLY A 25 4.69 17.13 10.64
N SER A 26 5.49 18.21 10.66
CA SER A 26 6.84 18.20 10.12
C SER A 26 7.83 17.36 10.93
N ARG A 27 7.71 17.32 12.28
CA ARG A 27 8.61 16.50 13.11
C ARG A 27 8.29 15.02 12.99
N LEU A 28 7.00 14.66 13.03
CA LEU A 28 6.58 13.27 12.87
C LEU A 28 6.89 12.75 11.45
N ALA A 29 6.65 13.55 10.42
CA ALA A 29 7.04 13.21 9.05
C ALA A 29 8.55 13.13 8.86
N GLY A 30 9.33 13.98 9.53
CA GLY A 30 10.80 13.92 9.51
C GLY A 30 11.33 12.61 10.10
N LEU A 31 10.85 12.23 11.28
CA LEU A 31 11.20 10.97 11.94
C LEU A 31 10.74 9.75 11.11
N GLY A 32 9.51 9.77 10.60
CA GLY A 32 8.97 8.69 9.76
C GLY A 32 9.75 8.51 8.45
N LYS A 33 10.17 9.59 7.79
CA LYS A 33 11.01 9.52 6.57
C LYS A 33 12.39 8.91 6.86
N GLY A 34 13.02 9.26 7.99
CA GLY A 34 14.29 8.69 8.40
C GLY A 34 14.16 7.19 8.72
N MET A 35 13.22 6.84 9.59
CA MET A 35 12.97 5.45 9.99
C MET A 35 12.54 4.56 8.81
N GLY A 36 11.70 5.08 7.92
CA GLY A 36 11.25 4.35 6.72
C GLY A 36 12.38 4.06 5.74
N ARG A 37 13.36 4.97 5.62
CA ARG A 37 14.57 4.73 4.80
C ARG A 37 15.43 3.62 5.42
N SER A 38 15.67 3.66 6.72
CA SER A 38 16.43 2.61 7.42
C SER A 38 15.77 1.24 7.34
N ILE A 39 14.44 1.15 7.52
CA ILE A 39 13.70 -0.11 7.37
C ILE A 39 13.78 -0.64 5.94
N ARG A 40 13.74 0.25 4.94
CA ARG A 40 13.85 -0.12 3.53
C ARG A 40 15.22 -0.70 3.21
N GLU A 41 16.30 -0.01 3.59
CA GLU A 41 17.68 -0.46 3.41
C GLU A 41 17.89 -1.81 4.12
N PHE A 42 17.44 -1.93 5.39
CA PHE A 42 17.48 -3.19 6.13
C PHE A 42 16.75 -4.33 5.41
N LYS A 43 15.55 -4.07 4.86
CA LYS A 43 14.78 -5.07 4.12
C LYS A 43 15.44 -5.43 2.78
N GLU A 44 16.10 -4.51 2.11
CA GLU A 44 16.84 -4.76 0.88
C GLU A 44 18.08 -5.62 1.15
N GLU A 45 18.82 -5.35 2.23
CA GLU A 45 19.95 -6.17 2.69
C GLU A 45 19.52 -7.57 3.12
N VAL A 46 18.45 -7.68 3.91
CA VAL A 46 17.92 -8.97 4.37
C VAL A 46 17.34 -9.79 3.20
N LYS A 47 16.72 -9.16 2.20
CA LYS A 47 16.26 -9.83 0.96
C LYS A 47 17.38 -10.17 -0.03
N GLY A 48 18.55 -9.56 0.12
CA GLY A 48 19.74 -9.86 -0.68
C GLY A 48 20.39 -11.19 -0.28
N LEU A 49 19.98 -11.78 0.85
CA LEU A 49 20.21 -13.18 1.13
C LEU A 49 19.34 -14.00 0.15
N PRO A 50 19.90 -14.97 -0.59
CA PRO A 50 19.13 -15.78 -1.51
C PRO A 50 18.14 -16.66 -0.73
N GLU A 51 16.97 -16.10 -0.43
CA GLU A 51 15.77 -16.88 -0.25
C GLU A 51 15.33 -17.23 -1.67
N ASP A 52 15.63 -18.48 -2.06
CA ASP A 52 15.18 -19.14 -3.27
C ASP A 52 13.66 -19.05 -3.41
N GLU A 53 13.11 -17.96 -3.95
CA GLU A 53 11.71 -17.92 -4.38
C GLU A 53 11.45 -16.79 -5.41
N PRO A 54 10.84 -17.10 -6.57
CA PRO A 54 10.54 -16.11 -7.59
C PRO A 54 9.32 -15.31 -7.15
N LYS A 55 9.55 -14.19 -6.44
CA LYS A 55 8.46 -13.26 -6.12
C LYS A 55 8.08 -12.46 -7.35
N ARG A 56 7.16 -13.08 -8.11
CA ARG A 56 6.19 -12.49 -9.03
C ARG A 56 6.03 -10.99 -8.74
N ARG A 57 6.63 -10.18 -9.60
CA ARG A 57 6.30 -8.75 -9.62
C ARG A 57 4.83 -8.67 -9.94
N ASP A 58 4.11 -7.98 -9.07
CA ASP A 58 2.83 -7.37 -9.37
C ASP A 58 3.02 -6.47 -10.60
N GLU A 59 2.94 -7.06 -11.80
CA GLU A 59 2.38 -6.36 -12.94
C GLU A 59 0.97 -6.02 -12.50
N VAL A 60 0.76 -4.73 -12.22
CA VAL A 60 -0.51 -4.08 -12.50
C VAL A 60 -0.94 -4.61 -13.87
N VAL A 61 -1.90 -5.53 -13.85
CA VAL A 61 -2.71 -5.84 -15.00
C VAL A 61 -3.43 -4.54 -15.26
N ASP A 62 -2.82 -3.69 -16.10
CA ASP A 62 -3.56 -2.71 -16.87
C ASP A 62 -4.71 -3.53 -17.46
N ALA A 63 -5.92 -3.23 -16.99
CA ALA A 63 -7.13 -3.81 -17.50
C ALA A 63 -7.26 -3.31 -18.94
N GLU A 64 -6.53 -3.95 -19.85
CA GLU A 64 -6.81 -3.86 -21.26
C GLU A 64 -8.19 -4.45 -21.43
N ILE A 65 -9.15 -3.56 -21.65
CA ILE A 65 -10.52 -3.89 -22.02
C ILE A 65 -10.40 -4.68 -23.33
N VAL A 66 -10.37 -6.01 -23.21
CA VAL A 66 -10.57 -6.91 -24.34
C VAL A 66 -12.00 -6.69 -24.80
N GLN A 67 -12.17 -5.82 -25.79
CA GLN A 67 -13.38 -5.80 -26.59
C GLN A 67 -13.52 -7.21 -27.17
N PRO A 68 -14.65 -7.92 -26.94
CA PRO A 68 -14.89 -9.16 -27.65
C PRO A 68 -15.01 -8.78 -29.12
N GLU A 69 -13.99 -9.12 -29.91
CA GLU A 69 -14.06 -9.10 -31.36
C GLU A 69 -15.21 -10.03 -31.74
N ILE A 70 -16.35 -9.41 -32.04
CA ILE A 70 -17.54 -10.07 -32.55
C ILE A 70 -17.10 -10.74 -33.85
N ASP A 71 -16.88 -12.05 -33.76
CA ASP A 71 -16.75 -12.96 -34.88
C ASP A 71 -18.00 -12.83 -35.76
N ARG A 72 -17.92 -11.89 -36.69
CA ARG A 72 -18.67 -11.91 -37.93
C ARG A 72 -17.67 -12.22 -39.02
N LYS A 73 -17.22 -13.47 -39.09
CA LYS A 73 -16.84 -14.05 -40.38
C LYS A 73 -18.11 -14.15 -41.23
N PRO A 74 -18.27 -13.35 -42.31
CA PRO A 74 -19.31 -13.61 -43.28
C PRO A 74 -18.92 -14.86 -44.08
N PRO A 75 -19.84 -15.78 -44.34
CA PRO A 75 -19.55 -16.99 -45.09
C PRO A 75 -19.13 -16.67 -46.53
N ALA A 76 -18.11 -17.41 -46.96
CA ALA A 76 -17.59 -17.68 -48.31
C ALA A 76 -18.10 -16.84 -49.50
N ASP A 77 -17.12 -16.40 -50.27
CA ASP A 77 -17.20 -15.88 -51.62
C ASP A 77 -18.07 -16.70 -52.59
N HIS A 78 -18.63 -15.96 -53.56
CA HIS A 78 -19.43 -16.43 -54.70
C HIS A 78 -18.59 -17.10 -55.78
#